data_AF-K9YST6-F1
#
_entry.id   AF-K9YST6-F1
#
_cell.length_a   1.000
_cell.length_b   1.000
_cell.length_c   1.000
_cell.angle_alpha   90.00
_cell.angle_beta   90.00
_cell.angle_gamma   90.00
#
_symmetry.space_group_name_H-M   'P 1'
#
loop_
_entity.id
_entity.type
_entity.pdbx_description
1 polymer ?
#
loop_
_entity_poly.entity_id
_entity_poly.type
_entity_poly.pdbx_seq_one_letter_code
_entity_poly.pdbx_strand_id
1 'polypeptide(L)'
;MQNYIFQLDSNKQPLDMIHPAKARRLQSQGKAATFRMYPYTIIRNISVKSPNTKSYILKIDPGATWTGFAIQCGEEIIFRMELKHRGGLIKKSLEQRADFRKGRRSRNLRYRKKRFNRKKPEGWLAPSLRHRLQTVETWVKKFLKLCPITCIEIEQVRFDLQKLENPEISGVQYQQGELQGYEIREYLLEKWGRQCVYCEKQDTPLQIEHIKPKSKGGSNRIGNLTLSCPECNQNKGNQDVEDFLSGKPDLLKRVLAEAPKPLDSGSAVNSTRYAIVEMAKNLCDHVKCWTGGRTKYNRVNQELPKSHSIDAACVGESGSKIKLLVSQPLIVESKGHGTKQARRANQQGFPALNKDNQPIKPKTKYTHCEAGDMIKFRLEKNRKTVRAGIYKGRVKTPTPKGFEVKIDGCRVSQKMEYLIRFMHRNDGYAYSF
;
A
#
# COMPACT_ATOMS: atom_id res chain seq x y z
N MET A 1 5.47 2.84 -23.80
CA MET A 1 4.44 1.88 -24.28
C MET A 1 3.44 1.55 -23.18
N GLN A 2 2.17 1.31 -23.57
CA GLN A 2 1.07 0.97 -22.64
C GLN A 2 1.15 -0.50 -22.22
N ASN A 3 0.55 -0.82 -21.07
CA ASN A 3 0.39 -2.19 -20.60
C ASN A 3 -0.19 -3.12 -21.68
N TYR A 4 0.30 -4.36 -21.71
CA TYR A 4 -0.31 -5.44 -22.51
C TYR A 4 -1.71 -5.72 -21.98
N ILE A 5 -2.55 -6.26 -22.87
CA ILE A 5 -3.99 -6.42 -22.64
C ILE A 5 -4.28 -7.86 -22.22
N PHE A 6 -5.07 -8.00 -21.16
CA PHE A 6 -5.59 -9.30 -20.73
C PHE A 6 -6.62 -9.82 -21.73
N GLN A 7 -6.62 -11.12 -21.98
CA GLN A 7 -7.49 -11.75 -22.94
C GLN A 7 -8.16 -12.98 -22.33
N LEU A 8 -9.48 -13.06 -22.48
CA LEU A 8 -10.28 -14.23 -22.11
C LEU A 8 -10.90 -14.88 -23.35
N ASP A 9 -11.14 -16.18 -23.28
CA ASP A 9 -11.99 -16.89 -24.25
C ASP A 9 -13.49 -16.68 -23.94
N SER A 10 -14.39 -17.23 -24.76
CA SER A 10 -15.84 -17.11 -24.55
C SER A 10 -16.32 -17.75 -23.25
N ASN A 11 -15.59 -18.72 -22.71
CA ASN A 11 -15.85 -19.41 -21.44
C ASN A 11 -15.18 -18.70 -20.25
N LYS A 12 -14.60 -17.51 -20.46
CA LYS A 12 -13.87 -16.71 -19.46
C LYS A 12 -12.60 -17.39 -18.94
N GLN A 13 -12.02 -18.31 -19.71
CA GLN A 13 -10.72 -18.88 -19.44
C GLN A 13 -9.61 -17.89 -19.85
N PRO A 14 -8.57 -17.71 -19.01
CA PRO A 14 -7.48 -16.80 -19.32
C PRO A 14 -6.62 -17.31 -20.49
N LEU A 15 -6.31 -16.42 -21.41
CA LEU A 15 -5.41 -16.64 -22.54
C LEU A 15 -4.14 -15.78 -22.37
N ASP A 16 -3.18 -15.97 -23.28
CA ASP A 16 -1.97 -15.15 -23.31
C ASP A 16 -2.28 -13.65 -23.42
N MET A 17 -1.52 -12.84 -22.70
CA MET A 17 -1.60 -11.40 -22.82
C MET A 17 -1.10 -10.94 -24.19
N ILE A 18 -1.74 -9.92 -24.75
CA ILE A 18 -1.44 -9.44 -26.11
C ILE A 18 -1.07 -7.97 -26.14
N HIS A 19 -0.26 -7.60 -27.13
CA HIS A 19 0.07 -6.20 -27.37
C HIS A 19 -1.20 -5.37 -27.71
N PRO A 20 -1.32 -4.10 -27.25
CA PRO A 20 -2.50 -3.27 -27.50
C PRO A 20 -2.90 -3.12 -28.97
N ALA A 21 -1.94 -3.14 -29.89
CA ALA A 21 -2.23 -3.10 -31.34
C ALA A 21 -2.99 -4.35 -31.81
N LYS A 22 -2.62 -5.54 -31.31
CA LYS A 22 -3.31 -6.80 -31.63
C LYS A 22 -4.72 -6.80 -31.03
N ALA A 23 -4.89 -6.27 -29.81
CA ALA A 23 -6.20 -6.12 -29.19
C ALA A 23 -7.13 -5.23 -30.01
N ARG A 24 -6.65 -4.06 -30.48
CA ARG A 24 -7.42 -3.17 -31.36
C ARG A 24 -7.82 -3.86 -32.65
N ARG A 25 -6.89 -4.57 -33.32
CA ARG A 25 -7.18 -5.32 -34.55
C ARG A 25 -8.28 -6.36 -34.35
N LEU A 26 -8.23 -7.12 -33.26
CA LEU A 26 -9.27 -8.12 -32.94
C LEU A 26 -10.64 -7.48 -32.73
N GLN A 27 -10.70 -6.32 -32.07
CA GLN A 27 -11.95 -5.60 -31.84
C GLN A 27 -12.50 -4.97 -33.12
N SER A 28 -11.66 -4.35 -33.95
CA SER A 28 -12.05 -3.80 -35.25
C SER A 28 -12.60 -4.88 -36.19
N GLN A 29 -12.09 -6.11 -36.09
CA GLN A 29 -12.57 -7.26 -36.85
C GLN A 29 -13.81 -7.95 -36.21
N GLY A 30 -14.35 -7.44 -35.11
CA GLY A 30 -15.50 -8.05 -34.43
C GLY A 30 -15.20 -9.38 -33.72
N LYS A 31 -13.93 -9.78 -33.60
CA LYS A 31 -13.50 -11.07 -33.00
C LYS A 31 -13.36 -11.03 -31.48
N ALA A 32 -13.40 -9.83 -30.89
CA ALA A 32 -13.34 -9.64 -29.45
C ALA A 32 -14.14 -8.41 -29.02
N ALA A 33 -14.71 -8.47 -27.82
CA ALA A 33 -15.40 -7.36 -27.17
C ALA A 33 -14.62 -6.87 -25.94
N THR A 34 -14.91 -5.65 -25.48
CA THR A 34 -14.38 -5.19 -24.19
C THR A 34 -15.11 -5.92 -23.07
N PHE A 35 -14.39 -6.70 -22.27
CA PHE A 35 -14.94 -7.37 -21.09
C PHE A 35 -14.90 -6.46 -19.86
N ARG A 36 -13.78 -5.75 -19.68
CA ARG A 36 -13.57 -4.84 -18.56
C ARG A 36 -12.59 -3.73 -18.93
N MET A 37 -12.80 -2.54 -18.36
CA MET A 37 -11.92 -1.39 -18.58
C MET A 37 -10.65 -1.43 -17.74
N TYR A 38 -10.72 -1.87 -16.47
CA TYR A 38 -9.59 -1.86 -15.55
C TYR A 38 -9.43 -3.19 -14.76
N PRO A 39 -8.29 -3.89 -14.91
CA PRO A 39 -7.33 -3.70 -15.98
C PRO A 39 -8.00 -3.98 -17.34
N TYR A 40 -7.51 -3.37 -18.41
CA TYR A 40 -8.17 -3.49 -19.71
C TYR A 40 -8.13 -4.94 -20.17
N THR A 41 -9.30 -5.52 -20.37
CA THR A 41 -9.49 -6.94 -20.66
C THR A 41 -10.46 -7.07 -21.83
N ILE A 42 -10.07 -7.88 -22.81
CA ILE A 42 -10.94 -8.27 -23.92
C ILE A 42 -11.43 -9.71 -23.74
N ILE A 43 -12.62 -10.00 -24.26
CA ILE A 43 -13.16 -11.35 -24.36
C ILE A 43 -13.32 -11.72 -25.83
N ARG A 44 -12.85 -12.90 -26.22
CA ARG A 44 -13.01 -13.43 -27.58
C ARG A 44 -14.39 -14.06 -27.76
N ASN A 45 -14.84 -14.12 -29.00
CA ASN A 45 -16.05 -14.86 -29.39
C ASN A 45 -15.81 -16.37 -29.60
N ILE A 46 -14.59 -16.86 -29.39
CA ILE A 46 -14.24 -18.27 -29.51
C ILE A 46 -13.87 -18.85 -28.15
N SER A 47 -14.16 -20.13 -27.95
CA SER A 47 -13.56 -20.91 -26.88
C SER A 47 -12.31 -21.62 -27.38
N VAL A 48 -11.30 -21.72 -26.53
CA VAL A 48 -10.06 -22.45 -26.83
C VAL A 48 -10.00 -23.64 -25.88
N LYS A 49 -10.11 -24.85 -26.42
CA LYS A 49 -9.86 -26.08 -25.65
C LYS A 49 -8.35 -26.20 -25.42
N SER A 50 -7.93 -26.32 -24.16
CA SER A 50 -6.52 -26.49 -23.73
C SER A 50 -5.55 -25.47 -24.36
N PRO A 51 -5.63 -24.18 -23.98
CA PRO A 51 -4.74 -23.17 -24.53
C PRO A 51 -3.29 -23.45 -24.11
N ASN A 52 -2.39 -23.57 -25.10
CA ASN A 52 -0.95 -23.59 -24.84
C ASN A 52 -0.53 -22.17 -24.42
N THR A 53 -0.42 -21.95 -23.11
CA THR A 53 -0.18 -20.63 -22.51
C THR A 53 1.27 -20.51 -22.09
N LYS A 54 1.79 -19.28 -22.21
CA LYS A 54 3.14 -18.98 -21.71
C LYS A 54 3.15 -19.01 -20.17
N SER A 55 4.34 -19.17 -19.61
CA SER A 55 4.54 -19.02 -18.17
C SER A 55 4.55 -17.53 -17.79
N TYR A 56 3.70 -17.15 -16.84
CA TYR A 56 3.64 -15.79 -16.29
C TYR A 56 3.96 -15.77 -14.81
N ILE A 57 4.81 -14.83 -14.41
CA ILE A 57 5.19 -14.61 -13.02
C ILE A 57 4.53 -13.32 -12.54
N LEU A 58 3.71 -13.39 -11.49
CA LEU A 58 3.18 -12.22 -10.81
C LEU A 58 4.16 -11.78 -9.73
N LYS A 59 4.68 -10.57 -9.85
CA LYS A 59 5.60 -9.99 -8.86
C LYS A 59 4.92 -8.93 -8.02
N ILE A 60 5.19 -8.96 -6.72
CA ILE A 60 4.53 -8.11 -5.73
C ILE A 60 5.60 -7.49 -4.83
N ASP A 61 5.62 -6.15 -4.77
CA ASP A 61 6.37 -5.39 -3.77
C ASP A 61 5.40 -4.74 -2.76
N PRO A 62 5.21 -5.33 -1.57
CA PRO A 62 4.35 -4.80 -0.53
C PRO A 62 4.99 -3.63 0.23
N GLY A 63 4.55 -2.40 -0.08
CA GLY A 63 4.87 -1.20 0.69
C GLY A 63 3.77 -0.74 1.66
N ALA A 64 4.10 0.30 2.45
CA ALA A 64 3.19 0.80 3.50
C ALA A 64 1.98 1.55 2.92
N THR A 65 2.25 2.46 1.98
CA THR A 65 1.26 3.32 1.31
C THR A 65 0.89 2.78 -0.06
N TRP A 66 1.85 2.16 -0.74
CA TRP A 66 1.71 1.64 -2.09
C TRP A 66 2.15 0.19 -2.13
N THR A 67 1.50 -0.62 -2.97
CA THR A 67 1.99 -1.93 -3.37
C THR A 67 2.24 -1.92 -4.87
N GLY A 68 3.45 -2.30 -5.26
CA GLY A 68 3.81 -2.51 -6.65
C GLY A 68 3.39 -3.88 -7.13
N PHE A 69 2.92 -3.96 -8.37
CA PHE A 69 2.67 -5.20 -9.08
C PHE A 69 3.31 -5.14 -10.46
N ALA A 70 3.88 -6.26 -10.88
CA ALA A 70 4.36 -6.48 -12.24
C ALA A 70 3.98 -7.89 -12.71
N ILE A 71 3.73 -8.06 -14.02
CA ILE A 71 3.59 -9.38 -14.64
C ILE A 71 4.72 -9.55 -15.64
N GLN A 72 5.46 -10.63 -15.45
CA GLN A 72 6.60 -11.02 -16.27
C GLN A 72 6.23 -12.22 -17.15
N CYS A 73 6.69 -12.20 -18.41
CA CYS A 73 6.64 -13.33 -19.33
C CYS A 73 8.03 -13.49 -19.94
N GLY A 74 8.72 -14.61 -19.65
CA GLY A 74 10.15 -14.74 -19.98
C GLY A 74 10.97 -13.65 -19.28
N GLU A 75 11.76 -12.89 -20.04
CA GLU A 75 12.51 -11.72 -19.52
C GLU A 75 11.69 -10.41 -19.55
N GLU A 76 10.49 -10.42 -20.15
CA GLU A 76 9.74 -9.20 -20.45
C GLU A 76 8.75 -8.84 -19.35
N ILE A 77 8.77 -7.59 -18.91
CA ILE A 77 7.72 -7.01 -18.08
C ILE A 77 6.68 -6.38 -18.99
N ILE A 78 5.51 -7.02 -19.06
CA ILE A 78 4.44 -6.68 -20.00
C ILE A 78 3.25 -5.97 -19.33
N PHE A 79 3.23 -5.93 -17.99
CA PHE A 79 2.21 -5.22 -17.24
C PHE A 79 2.79 -4.68 -15.93
N ARG A 80 2.45 -3.42 -15.60
CA ARG A 80 2.80 -2.75 -14.36
C ARG A 80 1.58 -2.10 -13.73
N MET A 81 1.47 -2.18 -12.40
CA MET A 81 0.41 -1.53 -11.62
C MET A 81 0.92 -1.07 -10.26
N GLU A 82 0.41 0.06 -9.78
CA GLU A 82 0.68 0.57 -8.43
C GLU A 82 -0.63 0.78 -7.67
N LEU A 83 -0.77 0.07 -6.55
CA LEU A 83 -1.95 0.11 -5.71
C LEU A 83 -1.72 1.02 -4.51
N LYS A 84 -2.43 2.15 -4.45
CA LYS A 84 -2.46 3.04 -3.28
C LYS A 84 -3.45 2.53 -2.24
N HIS A 85 -2.95 2.31 -1.04
CA HIS A 85 -3.72 1.93 0.14
C HIS A 85 -4.36 3.14 0.81
N ARG A 86 -5.51 2.95 1.45
CA ARG A 86 -6.16 3.95 2.32
C ARG A 86 -5.99 3.62 3.82
N GLY A 87 -4.98 2.83 4.18
CA GLY A 87 -4.70 2.41 5.55
C GLY A 87 -4.55 3.59 6.53
N GLY A 88 -3.84 4.65 6.11
CA GLY A 88 -3.70 5.88 6.92
C GLY A 88 -5.03 6.60 7.16
N LEU A 89 -5.90 6.68 6.15
CA LEU A 89 -7.24 7.26 6.31
C LEU A 89 -8.11 6.42 7.25
N ILE A 90 -7.96 5.10 7.22
CA ILE A 90 -8.67 4.18 8.13
C ILE A 90 -8.18 4.39 9.56
N LYS A 91 -6.86 4.47 9.79
CA LYS A 91 -6.26 4.77 11.10
C LYS A 91 -6.83 6.07 11.67
N LYS A 92 -6.76 7.16 10.89
CA LYS A 92 -7.32 8.47 11.27
C LYS A 92 -8.82 8.41 11.60
N SER A 93 -9.61 7.67 10.82
CA SER A 93 -11.05 7.52 11.07
C SER A 93 -11.34 6.72 12.36
N LEU A 94 -10.50 5.76 12.71
CA LEU A 94 -10.61 4.97 13.93
C LEU A 94 -10.21 5.79 15.16
N GLU A 95 -9.15 6.59 15.05
CA GLU A 95 -8.70 7.54 16.08
C GLU A 95 -9.81 8.55 16.37
N GLN A 96 -10.34 9.23 15.34
CA GLN A 96 -11.48 10.15 15.49
C GLN A 96 -12.67 9.49 16.21
N ARG A 97 -13.01 8.25 15.85
CA ARG A 97 -14.08 7.50 16.51
C ARG A 97 -13.75 7.19 17.97
N ALA A 98 -12.50 6.89 18.29
CA ALA A 98 -12.04 6.66 19.66
C ALA A 98 -12.13 7.97 20.47
N ASP A 99 -11.76 9.10 19.88
CA ASP A 99 -11.83 10.42 20.51
C ASP A 99 -13.26 10.85 20.80
N PHE A 100 -14.20 10.66 19.86
CA PHE A 100 -15.63 10.89 20.13
C PHE A 100 -16.17 10.02 21.26
N ARG A 101 -15.66 8.79 21.42
CA ARG A 101 -16.03 7.92 22.56
C ARG A 101 -15.38 8.40 23.85
N LYS A 102 -14.13 8.87 23.79
CA LYS A 102 -13.41 9.43 24.95
C LYS A 102 -14.11 10.70 25.44
N GLY A 103 -14.40 11.64 24.54
CA GLY A 103 -15.15 12.87 24.85
C GLY A 103 -16.50 12.61 25.49
N ARG A 104 -17.31 11.67 24.97
CA ARG A 104 -18.57 11.28 25.61
C ARG A 104 -18.40 10.68 27.01
N ARG A 105 -17.26 10.03 27.29
CA ARG A 105 -16.97 9.40 28.59
C ARG A 105 -16.37 10.37 29.60
N SER A 106 -15.69 11.43 29.16
CA SER A 106 -14.98 12.36 30.04
C SER A 106 -15.68 13.71 30.18
N ARG A 107 -16.31 14.24 29.13
CA ARG A 107 -16.98 15.56 29.14
C ARG A 107 -18.47 15.48 29.48
N ASN A 108 -19.15 14.38 29.15
CA ASN A 108 -20.62 14.28 29.27
C ASN A 108 -21.12 13.32 30.37
N LEU A 109 -20.24 12.66 31.13
CA LEU A 109 -20.61 11.73 32.21
C LEU A 109 -19.62 11.83 33.37
N ARG A 110 -20.14 11.89 34.62
CA ARG A 110 -19.36 11.65 35.84
C ARG A 110 -19.05 10.15 35.92
N TYR A 111 -17.76 9.80 35.90
CA TYR A 111 -17.19 8.49 36.24
C TYR A 111 -17.80 7.22 35.60
N ARG A 112 -17.33 6.87 34.40
CA ARG A 112 -17.43 5.48 33.89
C ARG A 112 -16.07 4.77 34.00
N LYS A 113 -15.98 3.72 34.83
CA LYS A 113 -14.75 2.91 35.01
C LYS A 113 -14.17 2.44 33.66
N LYS A 114 -12.85 2.58 33.52
CA LYS A 114 -12.08 2.11 32.35
C LYS A 114 -12.14 0.58 32.29
N ARG A 115 -12.46 0.02 31.11
CA ARG A 115 -12.45 -1.43 30.87
C ARG A 115 -11.07 -1.80 30.31
N PHE A 116 -10.23 -2.47 31.11
CA PHE A 116 -8.86 -2.85 30.75
C PHE A 116 -8.77 -4.15 29.94
N ASN A 117 -9.73 -5.08 30.09
CA ASN A 117 -9.65 -6.40 29.47
C ASN A 117 -10.40 -6.49 28.14
N ARG A 118 -9.71 -6.13 27.05
CA ARG A 118 -10.10 -6.58 25.70
C ARG A 118 -8.87 -7.21 25.04
N LYS A 119 -8.62 -8.47 25.37
CA LYS A 119 -7.64 -9.29 24.64
C LYS A 119 -8.17 -9.45 23.22
N LYS A 120 -7.33 -9.15 22.24
CA LYS A 120 -7.68 -9.35 20.84
C LYS A 120 -7.42 -10.83 20.50
N PRO A 121 -8.19 -11.41 19.57
CA PRO A 121 -7.92 -12.77 19.10
C PRO A 121 -6.48 -12.89 18.58
N GLU A 122 -5.95 -14.11 18.62
CA GLU A 122 -4.71 -14.44 17.94
C GLU A 122 -4.84 -14.21 16.43
N GLY A 123 -3.76 -13.79 15.77
CA GLY A 123 -3.80 -13.40 14.35
C GLY A 123 -4.57 -12.10 14.04
N TRP A 124 -5.03 -11.36 15.04
CA TRP A 124 -5.78 -10.13 14.80
C TRP A 124 -4.92 -9.05 14.14
N LEU A 125 -5.32 -8.64 12.93
CA LEU A 125 -4.78 -7.47 12.25
C LEU A 125 -5.66 -6.24 12.49
N ALA A 126 -5.03 -5.10 12.78
CA ALA A 126 -5.73 -3.83 12.85
C ALA A 126 -6.44 -3.53 11.52
N PRO A 127 -7.61 -2.87 11.50
CA PRO A 127 -8.37 -2.68 10.26
C PRO A 127 -7.59 -1.96 9.15
N SER A 128 -6.67 -1.06 9.50
CA SER A 128 -5.76 -0.41 8.54
C SER A 128 -4.78 -1.38 7.89
N LEU A 129 -4.30 -2.37 8.64
CA LEU A 129 -3.39 -3.43 8.18
C LEU A 129 -4.14 -4.49 7.40
N ARG A 130 -5.31 -4.92 7.90
CA ARG A 130 -6.20 -5.86 7.22
C ARG A 130 -6.65 -5.33 5.86
N HIS A 131 -6.88 -4.02 5.74
CA HIS A 131 -7.18 -3.39 4.46
C HIS A 131 -6.07 -3.60 3.42
N ARG A 132 -4.79 -3.49 3.82
CA ARG A 132 -3.66 -3.75 2.92
C ARG A 132 -3.70 -5.18 2.40
N LEU A 133 -3.85 -6.15 3.30
CA LEU A 133 -3.95 -7.56 2.94
C LEU A 133 -5.11 -7.81 1.97
N GLN A 134 -6.32 -7.37 2.32
CA GLN A 134 -7.54 -7.63 1.55
C GLN A 134 -7.53 -6.98 0.15
N THR A 135 -6.93 -5.79 0.03
CA THR A 135 -6.82 -5.13 -1.27
C THR A 135 -5.77 -5.81 -2.15
N VAL A 136 -4.63 -6.21 -1.60
CA VAL A 136 -3.63 -7.02 -2.32
C VAL A 136 -4.26 -8.34 -2.78
N GLU A 137 -4.92 -9.06 -1.87
CA GLU A 137 -5.64 -10.31 -2.17
C GLU A 137 -6.67 -10.12 -3.30
N THR A 138 -7.45 -9.04 -3.25
CA THR A 138 -8.43 -8.73 -4.31
C THR A 138 -7.77 -8.62 -5.67
N TRP A 139 -6.60 -7.98 -5.75
CA TRP A 139 -5.87 -7.80 -6.99
C TRP A 139 -5.16 -9.07 -7.46
N VAL A 140 -4.55 -9.83 -6.55
CA VAL A 140 -3.99 -11.15 -6.86
C VAL A 140 -5.08 -12.06 -7.45
N LYS A 141 -6.25 -12.16 -6.81
CA LYS A 141 -7.39 -12.92 -7.35
C LYS A 141 -7.87 -12.40 -8.70
N LYS A 142 -7.84 -11.09 -8.94
CA LYS A 142 -8.15 -10.51 -10.26
C LYS A 142 -7.14 -10.96 -11.30
N PHE A 143 -5.84 -10.92 -11.00
CA PHE A 143 -4.80 -11.32 -11.94
C PHE A 143 -4.84 -12.81 -12.26
N LEU A 144 -4.99 -13.68 -11.24
CA LEU A 144 -5.14 -15.13 -11.44
C LEU A 144 -6.33 -15.50 -12.33
N LYS A 145 -7.41 -14.70 -12.30
CA LYS A 145 -8.58 -14.90 -13.17
C LYS A 145 -8.41 -14.37 -14.59
N LEU A 146 -7.42 -13.52 -14.83
CA LEU A 146 -7.24 -12.80 -16.10
C LEU A 146 -6.00 -13.24 -16.87
N CYS A 147 -5.06 -13.90 -16.20
CA CYS A 147 -3.77 -14.30 -16.74
C CYS A 147 -3.39 -15.67 -16.16
N PRO A 148 -2.86 -16.60 -16.98
CA PRO A 148 -2.43 -17.91 -16.53
C PRO A 148 -1.09 -17.80 -15.78
N ILE A 149 -1.15 -17.32 -14.54
CA ILE A 149 0.02 -17.12 -13.69
C ILE A 149 0.46 -18.47 -13.11
N THR A 150 1.73 -18.78 -13.28
CA THR A 150 2.35 -20.02 -12.82
C THR A 150 3.10 -19.85 -11.51
N CYS A 151 3.58 -18.64 -11.21
CA CYS A 151 4.35 -18.35 -9.99
C CYS A 151 4.06 -16.94 -9.47
N ILE A 152 4.04 -16.78 -8.14
CA ILE A 152 3.99 -15.48 -7.48
C ILE A 152 5.33 -15.25 -6.75
N GLU A 153 5.99 -14.12 -7.05
CA GLU A 153 7.20 -13.69 -6.34
C GLU A 153 6.90 -12.45 -5.47
N ILE A 154 7.25 -12.50 -4.19
CA ILE A 154 6.89 -11.47 -3.22
C ILE A 154 8.12 -10.95 -2.49
N GLU A 155 8.29 -9.63 -2.42
CA GLU A 155 9.24 -9.01 -1.50
C GLU A 155 8.74 -9.14 -0.05
N GLN A 156 9.42 -9.95 0.76
CA GLN A 156 9.02 -10.21 2.14
C GLN A 156 10.20 -10.11 3.11
N VAL A 157 11.33 -10.71 2.75
CA VAL A 157 12.41 -11.04 3.67
C VAL A 157 13.23 -9.77 3.95
N ARG A 158 13.52 -9.48 5.22
CA ARG A 158 14.56 -8.50 5.52
C ARG A 158 15.88 -9.15 5.16
N PHE A 159 16.74 -8.45 4.41
CA PHE A 159 18.07 -8.94 4.12
C PHE A 159 18.71 -9.37 5.43
N ASP A 160 18.98 -10.67 5.54
CA ASP A 160 19.65 -11.26 6.68
C ASP A 160 21.12 -11.33 6.26
N LEU A 161 21.93 -10.41 6.77
CA LEU A 161 23.35 -10.32 6.41
C LEU A 161 24.10 -11.61 6.80
N GLN A 162 23.55 -12.41 7.73
CA GLN A 162 24.10 -13.71 8.14
C GLN A 162 23.89 -14.85 7.12
N LYS A 163 22.93 -14.76 6.19
CA LYS A 163 22.75 -15.80 5.14
C LYS A 163 23.84 -15.80 4.08
N LEU A 164 24.68 -14.75 4.03
CA LEU A 164 25.87 -14.69 3.18
C LEU A 164 27.04 -15.49 3.77
N GLU A 165 27.03 -15.77 5.08
CA GLU A 165 28.13 -16.48 5.76
C GLU A 165 27.84 -17.96 6.00
N ASN A 166 26.58 -18.41 6.04
CA ASN A 166 26.26 -19.84 6.17
C ASN A 166 24.98 -20.26 5.40
N PRO A 167 25.11 -20.90 4.22
CA PRO A 167 23.98 -21.23 3.34
C PRO A 167 22.98 -22.27 3.86
N GLU A 168 23.31 -23.03 4.91
CA GLU A 168 22.55 -24.25 5.29
C GLU A 168 21.47 -24.06 6.37
N ILE A 169 21.30 -22.85 6.92
CA ILE A 169 20.34 -22.67 8.02
C ILE A 169 18.91 -22.53 7.47
N SER A 170 18.07 -23.53 7.79
CA SER A 170 16.62 -23.54 7.55
C SER A 170 15.84 -23.81 8.85
N GLY A 171 14.70 -23.14 9.02
CA GLY A 171 13.67 -23.56 9.98
C GLY A 171 13.44 -22.67 11.21
N VAL A 172 12.29 -22.91 11.84
CA VAL A 172 11.47 -22.03 12.70
C VAL A 172 12.03 -21.80 14.12
N GLN A 173 13.33 -22.02 14.37
CA GLN A 173 13.92 -21.75 15.69
C GLN A 173 14.28 -20.27 15.93
N TYR A 174 14.00 -19.43 14.94
CA TYR A 174 14.44 -18.03 14.86
C TYR A 174 13.64 -17.01 15.71
N GLN A 175 12.99 -17.40 16.81
CA GLN A 175 12.17 -16.43 17.57
C GLN A 175 12.52 -16.15 19.01
N GLN A 176 13.28 -16.98 19.73
CA GLN A 176 13.63 -16.68 21.12
C GLN A 176 14.94 -17.35 21.49
N GLY A 177 16.05 -16.62 21.47
CA GLY A 177 17.34 -17.11 21.93
C GLY A 177 18.21 -15.97 22.45
N GLU A 178 18.94 -16.22 23.53
CA GLU A 178 19.86 -15.30 24.20
C GLU A 178 20.94 -14.71 23.27
N LEU A 179 21.21 -15.38 22.14
CA LEU A 179 22.16 -14.98 21.09
C LEU A 179 21.78 -13.67 20.36
N GLN A 180 20.49 -13.32 20.28
CA GLN A 180 20.05 -12.08 19.63
C GLN A 180 20.54 -10.81 20.38
N GLY A 181 20.76 -10.92 21.69
CA GLY A 181 21.34 -9.83 22.49
C GLY A 181 22.82 -9.58 22.19
N TYR A 182 23.57 -10.65 21.91
CA TYR A 182 24.99 -10.59 21.58
C TYR A 182 25.24 -9.98 20.21
N GLU A 183 24.48 -10.36 19.19
CA GLU A 183 24.65 -9.84 17.81
C GLU A 183 24.32 -8.35 17.70
N ILE A 184 23.29 -7.88 18.41
CA ILE A 184 22.95 -6.45 18.46
C ILE A 184 24.05 -5.67 19.17
N ARG A 185 24.60 -6.24 20.24
CA ARG A 185 25.69 -5.61 21.01
C ARG A 185 26.96 -5.48 20.18
N GLU A 186 27.38 -6.54 19.49
CA GLU A 186 28.56 -6.50 18.60
C GLU A 186 28.35 -5.55 17.42
N TYR A 187 27.17 -5.54 16.80
CA TYR A 187 26.85 -4.56 15.76
C TYR A 187 26.96 -3.11 16.28
N LEU A 188 26.47 -2.83 17.48
CA LEU A 188 26.56 -1.51 18.09
C LEU A 188 28.00 -1.16 18.47
N LEU A 189 28.79 -2.13 18.92
CA LEU A 189 30.22 -1.97 19.21
C LEU A 189 30.99 -1.58 17.96
N GLU A 190 30.76 -2.27 16.85
CA GLU A 190 31.40 -1.94 15.56
C GLU A 190 30.92 -0.58 15.03
N LYS A 191 29.61 -0.36 15.02
CA LYS A 191 29.01 0.90 14.53
C LYS A 191 29.52 2.13 15.26
N TRP A 192 29.69 2.03 16.59
CA TRP A 192 30.03 3.16 17.45
C TRP A 192 31.51 3.15 17.87
N GLY A 193 32.36 2.37 17.21
CA GLY A 193 33.81 2.38 17.42
C GLY A 193 34.23 1.94 18.82
N ARG A 194 33.47 1.03 19.43
CA ARG A 194 33.71 0.44 20.77
C ARG A 194 33.93 1.46 21.88
N GLN A 195 33.29 2.63 21.78
CA GLN A 195 33.38 3.71 22.76
C GLN A 195 32.01 4.23 23.19
N CYS A 196 31.96 4.94 24.31
CA CYS A 196 30.75 5.65 24.71
C CYS A 196 30.43 6.77 23.72
N VAL A 197 29.20 6.84 23.22
CA VAL A 197 28.79 7.86 22.25
C VAL A 197 28.67 9.26 22.85
N TYR A 198 28.57 9.37 24.17
CA TYR A 198 28.37 10.65 24.85
C TYR A 198 29.66 11.28 25.40
N CYS A 199 30.59 10.46 25.88
CA CYS A 199 31.86 10.90 26.47
C CYS A 199 33.10 10.35 25.77
N GLU A 200 32.93 9.53 24.73
CA GLU A 200 34.01 8.95 23.91
C GLU A 200 35.01 8.05 24.67
N LYS A 201 34.74 7.78 25.94
CA LYS A 201 35.55 6.90 26.77
C LYS A 201 35.52 5.46 26.21
N GLN A 202 36.72 4.93 25.99
CA GLN A 202 37.00 3.54 25.64
C GLN A 202 37.31 2.73 26.92
N ASP A 203 37.45 1.41 26.80
CA ASP A 203 37.86 0.51 27.89
C ASP A 203 37.01 0.59 29.17
N THR A 204 35.71 0.84 28.99
CA THR A 204 34.73 0.86 30.08
C THR A 204 33.53 -0.03 29.74
N PRO A 205 32.82 -0.62 30.72
CA PRO A 205 31.65 -1.43 30.44
C PRO A 205 30.55 -0.63 29.72
N LEU A 206 30.39 -0.86 28.42
CA LEU A 206 29.36 -0.16 27.62
C LEU A 206 27.98 -0.82 27.79
N GLN A 207 26.95 0.01 27.88
CA GLN A 207 25.55 -0.38 27.97
C GLN A 207 24.82 0.04 26.70
N ILE A 208 23.87 -0.80 26.25
CA ILE A 208 22.97 -0.45 25.16
C ILE A 208 21.97 0.57 25.68
N GLU A 209 21.92 1.73 25.04
CA GLU A 209 21.13 2.87 25.47
C GLU A 209 20.15 3.31 24.37
N HIS A 210 19.01 3.89 24.77
CA HIS A 210 17.99 4.37 23.84
C HIS A 210 18.09 5.88 23.63
N ILE A 211 18.58 6.30 22.45
CA ILE A 211 18.68 7.71 22.05
C ILE A 211 17.39 8.47 22.40
N LYS A 212 16.24 7.97 21.92
CA LYS A 212 14.92 8.34 22.45
C LYS A 212 14.52 7.36 23.57
N PRO A 213 14.28 7.82 24.81
CA PRO A 213 13.95 6.94 25.94
C PRO A 213 12.70 6.09 25.70
N LYS A 214 12.71 4.84 26.17
CA LYS A 214 11.58 3.91 26.07
C LYS A 214 10.31 4.44 26.74
N SER A 215 10.45 5.13 27.89
CA SER A 215 9.35 5.78 28.62
C SER A 215 8.66 6.89 27.81
N LYS A 216 9.38 7.53 26.89
CA LYS A 216 8.87 8.56 25.95
C LYS A 216 8.52 7.99 24.57
N GLY A 217 8.38 6.67 24.44
CA GLY A 217 7.99 5.99 23.21
C GLY A 217 9.14 5.64 22.27
N GLY A 218 10.38 5.58 22.79
CA GLY A 218 11.54 5.01 22.10
C GLY A 218 11.35 3.55 21.70
N SER A 219 11.96 3.15 20.57
CA SER A 219 11.87 1.78 20.05
C SER A 219 13.17 1.00 20.27
N ASN A 220 13.11 -0.33 20.37
CA ASN A 220 14.29 -1.20 20.42
C ASN A 220 14.90 -1.46 19.02
N ARG A 221 14.69 -0.56 18.06
CA ARG A 221 15.30 -0.70 16.73
C ARG A 221 16.75 -0.24 16.81
N ILE A 222 17.64 -0.92 16.10
CA ILE A 222 19.06 -0.60 15.99
C ILE A 222 19.33 0.90 15.83
N GLY A 223 18.58 1.61 14.98
CA GLY A 223 18.81 3.05 14.83
C GLY A 223 18.60 3.86 16.13
N ASN A 224 17.66 3.47 16.98
CA ASN A 224 17.39 4.16 18.25
C ASN A 224 18.27 3.62 19.39
N LEU A 225 19.18 2.69 19.08
CA LEU A 225 20.11 2.11 20.05
C LEU A 225 21.50 2.68 19.83
N THR A 226 22.18 2.94 20.93
CA THR A 226 23.56 3.42 20.95
C THR A 226 24.33 2.79 22.11
N LEU A 227 25.61 3.12 22.25
CA LEU A 227 26.45 2.68 23.36
C LEU A 227 26.75 3.83 24.31
N SER A 228 26.60 3.58 25.60
CA SER A 228 26.95 4.54 26.64
C SER A 228 27.69 3.88 27.80
N CYS A 229 28.58 4.61 28.47
CA CYS A 229 29.10 4.15 29.75
C CYS A 229 27.98 4.23 30.82
N PRO A 230 28.11 3.53 31.96
CA PRO A 230 27.06 3.49 32.97
C PRO A 230 26.72 4.88 33.52
N GLU A 231 27.74 5.73 33.69
CA GLU A 231 27.60 7.11 34.17
C GLU A 231 26.78 7.96 33.20
N CYS A 232 27.11 7.95 31.90
CA CYS A 232 26.33 8.69 30.91
C CYS A 232 24.91 8.15 30.75
N ASN A 233 24.72 6.83 30.82
CA ASN A 233 23.39 6.22 30.75
C ASN A 233 22.51 6.65 31.94
N GLN A 234 23.06 6.63 33.15
CA GLN A 234 22.36 7.04 34.36
C GLN A 234 22.07 8.55 34.37
N ASN A 235 23.04 9.37 33.99
CA ASN A 235 22.89 10.83 33.93
C ASN A 235 21.85 11.26 32.88
N LYS A 236 21.79 10.59 31.73
CA LYS A 236 20.74 10.84 30.72
C LYS A 236 19.38 10.33 31.20
N GLY A 237 19.32 9.13 31.77
CA GLY A 237 18.09 8.53 32.28
C GLY A 237 16.94 8.54 31.27
N ASN A 238 15.88 9.28 31.57
CA ASN A 238 14.70 9.44 30.70
C ASN A 238 14.63 10.80 29.97
N GLN A 239 15.72 11.57 29.98
CA GLN A 239 15.81 12.85 29.28
C GLN A 239 15.85 12.64 27.77
N ASP A 240 15.35 13.62 27.01
CA ASP A 240 15.52 13.61 25.57
C ASP A 240 16.99 13.90 25.24
N VAL A 241 17.53 13.28 24.19
CA VAL A 241 18.96 13.41 23.84
C VAL A 241 19.36 14.85 23.51
N GLU A 242 18.40 15.64 23.03
CA GLU A 242 18.53 17.07 22.74
C GLU A 242 18.79 17.89 24.01
N ASP A 243 18.09 17.57 25.10
CA ASP A 243 18.27 18.23 26.40
C ASP A 243 19.60 17.82 27.03
N PHE A 244 19.91 16.51 26.99
CA PHE A 244 21.12 15.93 27.57
C PHE A 244 22.41 16.44 26.89
N LEU A 245 22.35 16.70 25.59
CA LEU A 245 23.48 17.21 24.79
C LEU A 245 23.37 18.71 24.46
N SER A 246 22.58 19.48 25.21
CA SER A 246 22.37 20.92 24.98
C SER A 246 23.66 21.73 24.91
N GLY A 247 24.69 21.34 25.68
CA GLY A 247 26.03 21.96 25.64
C GLY A 247 27.00 21.39 24.59
N LYS A 248 26.59 20.42 23.76
CA LYS A 248 27.44 19.73 22.77
C LYS A 248 26.73 19.58 21.41
N PRO A 249 26.54 20.69 20.66
CA PRO A 249 25.70 20.71 19.45
C PRO A 249 26.25 19.85 18.30
N ASP A 250 27.56 19.71 18.15
CA ASP A 250 28.16 18.90 17.09
C ASP A 250 28.00 17.39 17.36
N LEU A 251 28.10 16.99 18.62
CA LEU A 251 27.82 15.62 19.04
C LEU A 251 26.34 15.27 18.85
N LEU A 252 25.44 16.20 19.21
CA LEU A 252 24.01 16.03 19.00
C LEU A 252 23.69 15.83 17.51
N LYS A 253 24.28 16.62 16.61
CA LYS A 253 24.12 16.44 15.16
C LYS A 253 24.58 15.06 14.69
N ARG A 254 25.73 14.59 15.17
CA ARG A 254 26.28 13.27 14.83
C ARG A 254 25.35 12.14 15.29
N VAL A 255 24.85 12.21 16.52
CA VAL A 255 23.94 11.21 17.09
C VAL A 255 22.59 11.22 16.36
N LEU A 256 22.04 12.39 16.05
CA LEU A 256 20.76 12.52 15.36
C LEU A 256 20.82 12.16 13.87
N ALA A 257 21.98 12.34 13.22
CA ALA A 257 22.19 11.90 11.83
C ALA A 257 22.04 10.36 11.70
N GLU A 258 22.48 9.64 12.73
CA GLU A 258 22.42 8.18 12.83
C GLU A 258 21.11 7.66 13.45
N ALA A 259 20.33 8.53 14.10
CA ALA A 259 19.06 8.20 14.71
C ALA A 259 17.95 7.99 13.64
N PRO A 260 17.02 7.04 13.85
CA PRO A 260 16.00 6.71 12.89
C PRO A 260 14.98 7.84 12.91
N LYS A 261 14.72 8.39 11.73
CA LYS A 261 13.53 9.21 11.50
C LYS A 261 12.29 8.48 12.06
N PRO A 262 11.38 9.16 12.77
CA PRO A 262 10.19 8.53 13.34
C PRO A 262 9.45 7.68 12.31
N LEU A 263 9.34 6.38 12.59
CA LEU A 263 8.70 5.42 11.70
C LEU A 263 7.20 5.44 11.88
N ASP A 264 6.52 6.33 11.17
CA ASP A 264 5.05 6.30 11.10
C ASP A 264 4.54 5.16 10.18
N SER A 265 5.44 4.50 9.41
CA SER A 265 5.07 3.57 8.33
C SER A 265 5.66 2.15 8.41
N GLY A 266 6.85 1.94 8.99
CA GLY A 266 7.59 0.66 8.86
C GLY A 266 7.14 -0.48 9.80
N SER A 267 6.51 -0.20 10.95
CA SER A 267 5.97 -1.23 11.85
C SER A 267 4.73 -1.92 11.27
N ALA A 268 3.93 -1.18 10.52
CA ALA A 268 2.73 -1.67 9.83
C ALA A 268 3.05 -2.72 8.76
N VAL A 269 4.25 -2.71 8.17
CA VAL A 269 4.58 -3.53 7.00
C VAL A 269 4.92 -4.96 7.40
N ASN A 270 5.69 -5.16 8.48
CA ASN A 270 6.15 -6.48 8.89
C ASN A 270 5.01 -7.46 9.20
N SER A 271 3.99 -7.04 9.96
CA SER A 271 2.85 -7.93 10.29
C SER A 271 2.00 -8.25 9.06
N THR A 272 1.92 -7.35 8.09
CA THR A 272 1.17 -7.61 6.84
C THR A 272 1.95 -8.46 5.85
N ARG A 273 3.28 -8.45 5.90
CA ARG A 273 4.14 -9.20 4.96
C ARG A 273 3.93 -10.71 5.08
N TYR A 274 3.95 -11.25 6.30
CA TYR A 274 3.66 -12.68 6.52
C TYR A 274 2.26 -13.06 6.07
N ALA A 275 1.25 -12.27 6.44
CA ALA A 275 -0.13 -12.54 6.05
C ALA A 275 -0.35 -12.46 4.52
N ILE A 276 0.39 -11.60 3.80
CA ILE A 276 0.34 -11.52 2.33
C ILE A 276 0.93 -12.79 1.71
N VAL A 277 2.03 -13.31 2.25
CA VAL A 277 2.64 -14.55 1.73
C VAL A 277 1.76 -15.76 2.01
N GLU A 278 1.20 -15.87 3.21
CA GLU A 278 0.23 -16.92 3.54
C GLU A 278 -0.99 -16.87 2.63
N MET A 279 -1.54 -15.66 2.40
CA MET A 279 -2.62 -15.45 1.46
C MET A 279 -2.24 -15.88 0.03
N ALA A 280 -1.04 -15.56 -0.43
CA ALA A 280 -0.58 -15.94 -1.77
C ALA A 280 -0.42 -17.47 -1.90
N LYS A 281 0.13 -18.14 -0.88
CA LYS A 281 0.27 -19.61 -0.84
C LYS A 281 -1.08 -20.31 -0.89
N ASN A 282 -2.11 -19.73 -0.30
CA ASN A 282 -3.48 -20.25 -0.37
C ASN A 282 -4.15 -20.05 -1.74
N LEU A 283 -3.57 -19.25 -2.65
CA LEU A 283 -4.14 -18.94 -3.96
C LEU A 283 -3.32 -19.49 -5.14
N CYS A 284 -2.06 -19.83 -4.92
CA CYS A 284 -1.14 -20.31 -5.94
C CYS A 284 -0.13 -21.26 -5.31
N ASP A 285 0.11 -22.40 -5.96
CA ASP A 285 0.98 -23.45 -5.43
C ASP A 285 2.46 -23.03 -5.39
N HIS A 286 2.88 -22.17 -6.31
CA HIS A 286 4.27 -21.73 -6.45
C HIS A 286 4.46 -20.28 -6.01
N VAL A 287 4.78 -20.09 -4.73
CA VAL A 287 5.09 -18.77 -4.15
C VAL A 287 6.53 -18.70 -3.68
N LYS A 288 7.30 -17.74 -4.22
CA LYS A 288 8.68 -17.47 -3.82
C LYS A 288 8.78 -16.13 -3.09
N CYS A 289 9.62 -16.08 -2.05
CA CYS A 289 9.78 -14.92 -1.19
C CYS A 289 11.22 -14.40 -1.27
N TRP A 290 11.38 -13.09 -1.39
CA TRP A 290 12.67 -12.47 -1.66
C TRP A 290 12.95 -11.29 -0.75
N THR A 291 14.21 -10.87 -0.69
CA THR A 291 14.67 -9.77 0.15
C THR A 291 14.60 -8.42 -0.57
N GLY A 292 14.25 -7.36 0.16
CA GLY A 292 14.25 -6.00 -0.40
C GLY A 292 15.62 -5.48 -0.80
N GLY A 293 16.70 -5.99 -0.17
CA GLY A 293 18.06 -5.68 -0.61
C GLY A 293 18.37 -6.26 -1.99
N ARG A 294 17.87 -7.47 -2.31
CA ARG A 294 18.02 -8.06 -3.65
C ARG A 294 17.22 -7.28 -4.68
N THR A 295 15.98 -6.89 -4.35
CA THR A 295 15.17 -6.01 -5.22
C THR A 295 15.92 -4.72 -5.55
N LYS A 296 16.51 -4.07 -4.54
CA LYS A 296 17.29 -2.84 -4.71
C LYS A 296 18.53 -3.08 -5.57
N TYR A 297 19.28 -4.15 -5.31
CA TYR A 297 20.47 -4.54 -6.08
C TYR A 297 20.13 -4.76 -7.56
N ASN A 298 19.13 -5.59 -7.85
CA ASN A 298 18.66 -5.85 -9.20
C ASN A 298 18.26 -4.56 -9.92
N ARG A 299 17.55 -3.64 -9.24
CA ARG A 299 17.13 -2.37 -9.83
C ARG A 299 18.31 -1.46 -10.17
N VAL A 300 19.28 -1.35 -9.26
CA VAL A 300 20.45 -0.47 -9.43
C VAL A 300 21.38 -0.99 -10.53
N ASN A 301 21.63 -2.30 -10.57
CA ASN A 301 22.49 -2.91 -11.60
C ASN A 301 21.93 -2.80 -13.01
N GLN A 302 20.62 -2.63 -13.15
CA GLN A 302 19.95 -2.44 -14.44
C GLN A 302 19.64 -0.95 -14.71
N GLU A 303 20.13 -0.04 -13.86
CA GLU A 303 19.95 1.41 -13.98
C GLU A 303 18.48 1.85 -14.08
N LEU A 304 17.59 1.09 -13.43
CA LEU A 304 16.14 1.31 -13.55
C LEU A 304 15.65 2.40 -12.56
N PRO A 305 14.72 3.27 -13.00
CA PRO A 305 14.22 4.34 -12.15
C PRO A 305 13.38 3.79 -11.00
N LYS A 306 13.40 4.50 -9.87
CA LYS A 306 12.65 4.09 -8.68
C LYS A 306 11.15 4.32 -8.89
N SER A 307 10.37 3.24 -8.83
CA SER A 307 8.91 3.28 -8.72
C SER A 307 8.42 1.98 -8.10
N HIS A 308 7.25 1.97 -7.45
CA HIS A 308 6.76 0.76 -6.78
C HIS A 308 6.56 -0.40 -7.75
N SER A 309 6.06 -0.12 -8.96
CA SER A 309 5.88 -1.15 -9.98
C SER A 309 7.20 -1.67 -10.58
N ILE A 310 8.26 -0.85 -10.62
CA ILE A 310 9.60 -1.28 -11.06
C ILE A 310 10.30 -2.06 -9.95
N ASP A 311 10.18 -1.63 -8.70
CA ASP A 311 10.66 -2.39 -7.55
C ASP A 311 10.01 -3.79 -7.57
N ALA A 312 8.69 -3.88 -7.77
CA ALA A 312 8.01 -5.16 -7.97
C ALA A 312 8.59 -5.98 -9.14
N ALA A 313 8.89 -5.37 -10.28
CA ALA A 313 9.49 -6.07 -11.43
C ALA A 313 10.89 -6.66 -11.11
N CYS A 314 11.64 -5.98 -10.24
CA CYS A 314 12.99 -6.38 -9.83
C CYS A 314 13.01 -7.44 -8.72
N VAL A 315 11.86 -7.84 -8.18
CA VAL A 315 11.76 -8.89 -7.15
C VAL A 315 12.29 -10.21 -7.71
N GLY A 316 13.08 -10.92 -6.90
CA GLY A 316 13.55 -12.27 -7.18
C GLY A 316 14.68 -12.44 -8.18
N GLU A 317 15.08 -13.70 -8.40
CA GLU A 317 16.10 -14.08 -9.38
C GLU A 317 15.73 -13.68 -10.80
N SER A 318 14.48 -13.94 -11.15
CA SER A 318 13.91 -13.57 -12.44
C SER A 318 13.86 -12.06 -12.65
N GLY A 319 14.10 -11.25 -11.61
CA GLY A 319 14.17 -9.79 -11.66
C GLY A 319 15.56 -9.21 -11.96
N SER A 320 16.60 -10.05 -12.06
CA SER A 320 17.99 -9.63 -12.28
C SER A 320 18.28 -9.13 -13.69
N LYS A 321 17.53 -9.63 -14.69
CA LYS A 321 17.65 -9.26 -16.10
C LYS A 321 16.26 -9.18 -16.72
N ILE A 322 15.67 -8.00 -16.67
CA ILE A 322 14.32 -7.73 -17.15
C ILE A 322 14.32 -6.70 -18.29
N LYS A 323 13.40 -6.88 -19.23
CA LYS A 323 13.11 -5.92 -20.31
C LYS A 323 11.78 -5.23 -20.02
N LEU A 324 11.82 -3.95 -19.69
CA LEU A 324 10.61 -3.15 -19.47
C LEU A 324 9.97 -2.78 -20.80
N LEU A 325 8.98 -3.55 -21.25
CA LEU A 325 8.20 -3.21 -22.45
C LEU A 325 7.11 -2.17 -22.19
N VAL A 326 6.87 -1.85 -20.92
CA VAL A 326 5.81 -0.92 -20.48
C VAL A 326 6.38 0.25 -19.70
N SER A 327 6.06 1.46 -20.13
CA SER A 327 6.59 2.69 -19.54
C SER A 327 5.69 3.24 -18.43
N GLN A 328 4.37 3.14 -18.61
CA GLN A 328 3.38 3.77 -17.74
C GLN A 328 2.60 2.70 -16.94
N PRO A 329 2.67 2.71 -15.59
CA PRO A 329 1.92 1.77 -14.77
C PRO A 329 0.43 2.14 -14.69
N LEU A 330 -0.42 1.15 -14.43
CA LEU A 330 -1.80 1.41 -14.01
C LEU A 330 -1.79 1.88 -12.55
N ILE A 331 -2.23 3.10 -12.29
CA ILE A 331 -2.38 3.62 -10.93
C ILE A 331 -3.78 3.29 -10.42
N VAL A 332 -3.84 2.57 -9.31
CA VAL A 332 -5.07 2.14 -8.65
C VAL A 332 -5.13 2.73 -7.26
N GLU A 333 -6.09 3.61 -6.99
CA GLU A 333 -6.26 4.20 -5.67
C GLU A 333 -7.50 3.66 -4.95
N SER A 334 -7.30 3.06 -3.78
CA SER A 334 -8.38 2.55 -2.94
C SER A 334 -9.25 3.70 -2.39
N LYS A 335 -10.47 3.86 -2.90
CA LYS A 335 -11.46 4.84 -2.39
C LYS A 335 -12.48 4.20 -1.46
N GLY A 336 -12.71 2.89 -1.56
CA GLY A 336 -13.67 2.11 -0.77
C GLY A 336 -15.14 2.42 -1.10
N HIS A 337 -16.07 1.75 -0.42
CA HIS A 337 -17.50 1.79 -0.72
C HIS A 337 -18.24 2.76 0.21
N GLY A 338 -18.28 4.03 -0.19
CA GLY A 338 -19.07 5.06 0.50
C GLY A 338 -18.67 5.30 1.97
N THR A 339 -19.61 5.85 2.73
CA THR A 339 -19.46 6.13 4.17
C THR A 339 -20.62 5.54 4.95
N LYS A 340 -20.33 4.91 6.10
CA LYS A 340 -21.34 4.45 7.08
C LYS A 340 -21.60 5.49 8.17
N GLN A 341 -21.08 6.70 8.01
CA GLN A 341 -21.26 7.78 8.97
C GLN A 341 -22.68 8.35 8.87
N ALA A 342 -23.46 8.23 9.95
CA ALA A 342 -24.83 8.71 10.00
C ALA A 342 -24.93 10.25 10.00
N ARG A 343 -24.01 10.96 10.66
CA ARG A 343 -23.96 12.42 10.70
C ARG A 343 -22.54 12.92 10.52
N ARG A 344 -22.37 13.93 9.66
CA ARG A 344 -21.07 14.62 9.54
C ARG A 344 -20.81 15.44 10.79
N ALA A 345 -19.55 15.56 11.17
CA ALA A 345 -19.13 16.43 12.26
C ALA A 345 -18.41 17.66 11.67
N ASN A 346 -18.56 18.82 12.33
CA ASN A 346 -17.75 20.00 12.08
C ASN A 346 -16.35 19.84 12.71
N GLN A 347 -15.47 20.84 12.54
CA GLN A 347 -14.12 20.79 13.09
C GLN A 347 -14.08 20.68 14.62
N GLN A 348 -15.10 21.20 15.30
CA GLN A 348 -15.25 21.15 16.77
C GLN A 348 -15.86 19.83 17.27
N GLY A 349 -16.29 18.94 16.35
CA GLY A 349 -16.87 17.64 16.69
C GLY A 349 -18.40 17.61 16.87
N PHE A 350 -19.09 18.72 16.64
CA PHE A 350 -20.56 18.80 16.65
C PHE A 350 -21.16 18.39 15.30
N PRO A 351 -22.46 18.02 15.22
CA PRO A 351 -23.12 17.77 13.94
C PRO A 351 -22.93 18.95 12.98
N ALA A 352 -22.37 18.68 11.79
CA ALA A 352 -22.24 19.68 10.75
C ALA A 352 -23.64 20.09 10.27
N LEU A 353 -23.88 21.39 10.17
CA LEU A 353 -25.14 21.98 9.76
C LEU A 353 -25.09 22.35 8.27
N ASN A 354 -26.24 22.31 7.60
CA ASN A 354 -26.44 22.86 6.26
C ASN A 354 -26.64 24.39 6.34
N LYS A 355 -26.95 25.02 5.20
CA LYS A 355 -27.20 26.48 5.15
C LYS A 355 -28.42 26.91 5.98
N ASP A 356 -29.33 25.98 6.27
CA ASP A 356 -30.57 26.21 7.01
C ASP A 356 -30.42 25.86 8.51
N ASN A 357 -29.19 25.77 9.02
CA ASN A 357 -28.86 25.35 10.39
C ASN A 357 -29.38 23.96 10.80
N GLN A 358 -29.72 23.11 9.84
CA GLN A 358 -30.14 21.73 10.09
C GLN A 358 -28.99 20.75 9.92
N PRO A 359 -28.91 19.67 10.72
CA PRO A 359 -27.89 18.65 10.55
C PRO A 359 -27.86 18.08 9.13
N ILE A 360 -26.67 18.05 8.52
CA ILE A 360 -26.48 17.52 7.16
C ILE A 360 -26.93 16.06 7.12
N LYS A 361 -27.95 15.80 6.29
CA LYS A 361 -28.50 14.46 6.08
C LYS A 361 -27.48 13.53 5.40
N PRO A 362 -27.56 12.21 5.64
CA PRO A 362 -26.81 11.22 4.87
C PRO A 362 -27.03 11.39 3.36
N LYS A 363 -26.03 11.02 2.55
CA LYS A 363 -26.21 10.99 1.10
C LYS A 363 -27.29 9.96 0.75
N THR A 364 -28.32 10.39 0.02
CA THR A 364 -29.32 9.52 -0.58
C THR A 364 -28.65 8.56 -1.57
N LYS A 365 -29.07 7.30 -1.56
CA LYS A 365 -28.68 6.32 -2.59
C LYS A 365 -29.72 6.35 -3.70
N TYR A 366 -29.25 6.28 -4.94
CA TYR A 366 -30.10 6.18 -6.11
C TYR A 366 -29.77 4.90 -6.87
N THR A 367 -30.74 4.39 -7.63
CA THR A 367 -30.62 3.13 -8.38
C THR A 367 -29.98 3.32 -9.75
N HIS A 368 -30.09 4.51 -10.36
CA HIS A 368 -29.62 4.76 -11.72
C HIS A 368 -28.09 4.91 -11.83
N CYS A 369 -27.42 5.48 -10.81
CA CYS A 369 -25.97 5.60 -10.80
C CYS A 369 -25.39 5.67 -9.38
N GLU A 370 -24.14 5.26 -9.23
CA GLU A 370 -23.41 5.33 -7.97
C GLU A 370 -22.23 6.32 -8.01
N ALA A 371 -21.89 6.85 -6.84
CA ALA A 371 -20.65 7.61 -6.68
C ALA A 371 -19.46 6.70 -6.93
N GLY A 372 -18.65 7.02 -7.93
CA GLY A 372 -17.49 6.24 -8.33
C GLY A 372 -17.63 5.59 -9.71
N ASP A 373 -18.84 5.50 -10.27
CA ASP A 373 -19.06 5.02 -11.63
C ASP A 373 -18.28 5.85 -12.65
N MET A 374 -17.66 5.19 -13.64
CA MET A 374 -17.02 5.83 -14.77
C MET A 374 -17.99 5.85 -15.95
N ILE A 375 -18.31 7.05 -16.42
CA ILE A 375 -19.36 7.26 -17.42
C ILE A 375 -18.83 8.05 -18.61
N LYS A 376 -19.45 7.82 -19.78
CA LYS A 376 -19.34 8.67 -20.95
C LYS A 376 -20.67 9.41 -21.10
N PHE A 377 -20.65 10.74 -21.19
CA PHE A 377 -21.86 11.56 -21.25
C PHE A 377 -21.65 12.78 -22.15
N ARG A 378 -22.76 13.40 -22.58
CA ARG A 378 -22.78 14.61 -23.40
C ARG A 378 -23.05 15.83 -22.54
N LEU A 379 -22.35 16.92 -22.83
CA LEU A 379 -22.64 18.26 -22.35
C LEU A 379 -23.07 19.11 -23.55
N GLU A 380 -24.32 19.57 -23.59
CA GLU A 380 -24.87 20.24 -24.77
C GLU A 380 -24.54 21.73 -24.84
N LYS A 381 -24.41 22.38 -23.68
CA LYS A 381 -24.16 23.82 -23.59
C LYS A 381 -22.82 24.09 -22.92
N ASN A 382 -22.15 25.13 -23.41
CA ASN A 382 -20.99 25.69 -22.73
C ASN A 382 -21.37 26.09 -21.30
N ARG A 383 -20.48 25.80 -20.36
CA ARG A 383 -20.49 26.33 -18.99
C ARG A 383 -19.27 27.23 -18.83
N LYS A 384 -19.25 28.03 -17.75
CA LYS A 384 -18.20 29.03 -17.47
C LYS A 384 -16.77 28.55 -17.77
N THR A 385 -16.45 27.29 -17.45
CA THR A 385 -15.11 26.73 -17.60
C THR A 385 -15.05 25.45 -18.43
N VAL A 386 -16.18 24.98 -18.96
CA VAL A 386 -16.26 23.68 -19.65
C VAL A 386 -17.09 23.84 -20.92
N ARG A 387 -16.50 23.51 -22.07
CA ARG A 387 -17.17 23.60 -23.37
C ARG A 387 -18.19 22.48 -23.56
N ALA A 388 -19.15 22.67 -24.46
CA ALA A 388 -20.03 21.61 -24.91
C ALA A 388 -19.21 20.51 -25.61
N GLY A 389 -19.62 19.25 -25.44
CA GLY A 389 -18.91 18.11 -26.01
C GLY A 389 -19.21 16.79 -25.31
N ILE A 390 -18.45 15.76 -25.69
CA ILE A 390 -18.55 14.43 -25.09
C ILE A 390 -17.42 14.24 -24.10
N TYR A 391 -17.77 13.94 -22.86
CA TYR A 391 -16.83 13.79 -21.76
C TYR A 391 -16.82 12.37 -21.21
N LYS A 392 -15.67 11.98 -20.66
CA LYS A 392 -15.53 10.80 -19.82
C LYS A 392 -15.23 11.29 -18.41
N GLY A 393 -15.96 10.81 -17.42
CA GLY A 393 -15.83 11.31 -16.07
C GLY A 393 -16.24 10.29 -15.03
N ARG A 394 -15.65 10.45 -13.84
CA ARG A 394 -16.04 9.69 -12.66
C ARG A 394 -17.15 10.42 -11.92
N VAL A 395 -18.27 9.74 -11.69
CA VAL A 395 -19.39 10.27 -10.91
C VAL A 395 -18.93 10.59 -9.50
N LYS A 396 -19.05 11.84 -9.10
CA LYS A 396 -18.70 12.34 -7.76
C LYS A 396 -19.90 12.26 -6.82
N THR A 397 -21.07 12.69 -7.30
CA THR A 397 -22.31 12.72 -6.54
C THR A 397 -23.47 12.35 -7.46
N PRO A 398 -24.14 11.21 -7.25
CA PRO A 398 -25.45 10.95 -7.83
C PRO A 398 -26.48 12.00 -7.36
N THR A 399 -27.36 12.44 -8.25
CA THR A 399 -28.44 13.40 -7.95
C THR A 399 -29.80 12.78 -8.29
N PRO A 400 -30.93 13.31 -7.80
CA PRO A 400 -32.25 12.71 -8.05
C PRO A 400 -32.58 12.42 -9.50
N LYS A 401 -32.18 13.31 -10.42
CA LYS A 401 -32.47 13.20 -11.86
C LYS A 401 -31.22 12.95 -12.73
N GLY A 402 -30.07 12.65 -12.12
CA GLY A 402 -28.82 12.51 -12.86
C GLY A 402 -27.58 12.34 -11.99
N PHE A 403 -26.50 13.05 -12.32
CA PHE A 403 -25.20 12.91 -11.69
C PHE A 403 -24.35 14.19 -11.76
N GLU A 404 -23.43 14.32 -10.82
CA GLU A 404 -22.35 15.32 -10.86
C GLU A 404 -21.01 14.66 -11.13
N VAL A 405 -20.25 15.24 -12.05
CA VAL A 405 -18.85 14.89 -12.33
C VAL A 405 -17.93 16.08 -12.06
N LYS A 406 -16.62 15.81 -12.01
CA LYS A 406 -15.59 16.85 -11.95
C LYS A 406 -14.87 16.88 -13.30
N ILE A 407 -14.88 18.03 -13.98
CA ILE A 407 -14.20 18.28 -15.26
C ILE A 407 -13.29 19.49 -15.02
N ASP A 408 -11.99 19.35 -15.24
CA ASP A 408 -11.00 20.44 -15.11
C ASP A 408 -11.10 21.24 -13.81
N GLY A 409 -11.28 20.56 -12.67
CA GLY A 409 -11.45 21.23 -11.38
C GLY A 409 -12.90 21.55 -11.02
N CYS A 410 -13.75 21.78 -12.02
CA CYS A 410 -15.12 22.28 -11.86
C CYS A 410 -16.15 21.16 -11.72
N ARG A 411 -17.19 21.41 -10.92
CA ARG A 411 -18.32 20.47 -10.77
C ARG A 411 -19.37 20.75 -11.83
N VAL A 412 -19.74 19.70 -12.55
CA VAL A 412 -20.74 19.76 -13.62
C VAL A 412 -21.83 18.75 -13.29
N SER A 413 -23.02 19.27 -12.96
CA SER A 413 -24.24 18.47 -12.79
C SER A 413 -24.90 18.24 -14.14
N GLN A 414 -25.31 17.01 -14.45
CA GLN A 414 -25.98 16.64 -15.69
C GLN A 414 -27.12 15.64 -15.43
N LYS A 415 -28.18 15.72 -16.24
CA LYS A 415 -29.31 14.78 -16.17
C LYS A 415 -28.94 13.41 -16.75
N MET A 416 -29.67 12.38 -16.33
CA MET A 416 -29.43 11.00 -16.76
C MET A 416 -29.65 10.79 -18.28
N GLU A 417 -30.54 11.56 -18.90
CA GLU A 417 -30.82 11.52 -20.36
C GLU A 417 -29.58 11.78 -21.23
N TYR A 418 -28.58 12.50 -20.71
CA TYR A 418 -27.34 12.80 -21.44
C TYR A 418 -26.23 11.77 -21.20
N LEU A 419 -26.51 10.71 -20.43
CA LEU A 419 -25.61 9.58 -20.30
C LEU A 419 -25.55 8.81 -21.62
N ILE A 420 -24.36 8.64 -22.17
CA ILE A 420 -24.16 7.83 -23.37
C ILE A 420 -24.00 6.37 -22.98
N ARG A 421 -23.12 6.07 -22.01
CA ARG A 421 -22.94 4.71 -21.46
C ARG A 421 -22.14 4.70 -20.17
N PHE A 422 -22.32 3.64 -19.40
CA PHE A 422 -21.39 3.26 -18.34
C PHE A 422 -20.15 2.60 -18.95
N MET A 423 -18.98 3.13 -18.62
CA MET A 423 -17.71 2.54 -19.03
C MET A 423 -17.21 1.51 -18.01
N HIS A 424 -17.35 1.82 -16.72
CA HIS A 424 -16.93 0.95 -15.63
C HIS A 424 -17.79 1.24 -14.41
N ARG A 425 -18.35 0.21 -13.79
CA ARG A 425 -19.13 0.35 -12.56
C ARG A 425 -18.22 0.49 -11.35
N ASN A 426 -18.68 1.19 -10.32
CA ASN A 426 -17.94 1.42 -9.10
C ASN A 426 -17.51 0.11 -8.44
N ASP A 427 -16.20 -0.14 -8.38
CA ASP A 427 -15.62 -1.29 -7.69
C ASP A 427 -14.71 -0.86 -6.51
N GLY A 428 -14.90 0.36 -6.00
CA GLY A 428 -14.19 0.88 -4.84
C GLY A 428 -12.80 1.45 -5.13
N TYR A 429 -12.37 1.46 -6.39
CA TYR A 429 -11.07 2.00 -6.81
C TYR A 429 -11.20 3.25 -7.69
N ALA A 430 -10.16 4.08 -7.70
CA ALA A 430 -9.91 5.08 -8.73
C ALA A 430 -8.84 4.54 -9.68
N TYR A 431 -8.93 4.88 -10.95
CA TYR A 431 -7.97 4.47 -11.96
C TYR A 431 -7.38 5.69 -12.65
N SER A 432 -6.07 5.68 -12.82
CA SER A 432 -5.31 6.61 -13.66
C SER A 432 -4.08 5.87 -14.23
N PHE A 433 -3.32 6.54 -15.07
CA PHE A 433 -2.08 6.04 -15.63
C PHE A 433 -0.97 7.05 -15.36
#